data_AF-A0A5K0YE26-F1
#
_entry.id   AF-A0A5K0YE26-F1
#
_cell.length_a   1.000
_cell.length_b   1.000
_cell.length_c   1.000
_cell.angle_alpha   90.00
_cell.angle_beta   90.00
_cell.angle_gamma   90.00
#
_symmetry.space_group_name_H-M   'P 1'
#
loop_
_entity.id
_entity.type
_entity.pdbx_description
1 polymer ?
#
loop_
_entity_poly.entity_id
_entity_poly.type
_entity_poly.pdbx_seq_one_letter_code
_entity_poly.pdbx_strand_id
1 'polypeptide(L)' 'AEVIFLGQLRHPHLVKLIGYCCEDEERLLVYEFMPRGSLENHLFK' A
#
# COMPACT_ATOMS: atom_id res chain seq x y z
N ALA A 1 2.50 -12.18 0.54
CA ALA A 1 3.32 -11.60 1.63
C ALA A 1 2.82 -10.23 2.04
N GLU A 2 2.74 -9.26 1.11
CA GLU A 2 2.34 -7.88 1.37
C GLU A 2 0.99 -7.72 2.11
N VAL A 3 -0.07 -8.41 1.66
CA VAL A 3 -1.39 -8.40 2.32
C VAL A 3 -1.33 -8.84 3.78
N ILE A 4 -0.51 -9.85 4.11
CA ILE A 4 -0.37 -10.36 5.48
C ILE A 4 0.30 -9.31 6.36
N PHE A 5 1.42 -8.75 5.90
CA PHE A 5 2.18 -7.77 6.68
C PHE A 5 1.40 -6.47 6.88
N LEU A 6 0.86 -5.89 5.80
CA LEU A 6 0.11 -4.64 5.86
C LEU A 6 -1.28 -4.81 6.49
N GLY A 7 -1.83 -6.03 6.51
CA GLY A 7 -3.05 -6.34 7.24
C GLY A 7 -2.85 -6.39 8.76
N GLN A 8 -1.68 -6.83 9.22
CA GLN A 8 -1.37 -7.00 10.65
C GLN A 8 -0.75 -5.74 11.28
N LEU A 9 0.02 -4.96 10.52
CA LEU A 9 0.70 -3.76 11.02
C LEU A 9 -0.13 -2.50 10.75
N ARG A 10 -0.46 -1.77 11.82
CA ARG A 10 -1.11 -0.46 11.74
C ARG A 10 -0.24 0.57 12.45
N HIS A 11 0.31 1.52 11.69
CA HIS A 11 1.17 2.57 12.23
C HIS A 11 0.99 3.89 11.44
N PRO A 12 1.04 5.08 12.07
CA PRO A 12 0.85 6.37 11.38
C PRO A 12 1.84 6.70 10.26
N HIS A 13 2.97 6.01 10.20
CA HIS A 13 4.02 6.21 9.19
C HIS A 13 4.17 5.03 8.22
N LEU A 14 3.21 4.10 8.24
CA LEU A 14 3.17 2.99 7.30
C LEU A 14 1.90 3.12 6.47
N VAL A 15 2.01 2.90 5.17
CA VAL A 15 0.85 2.93 4.26
C VAL A 15 -0.19 1.91 4.71
N LYS A 16 -1.44 2.36 4.82
CA LYS A 16 -2.56 1.51 5.22
C LYS A 16 -3.12 0.77 4.01
N LEU A 17 -3.13 -0.57 4.09
CA LEU A 17 -3.95 -1.41 3.22
C LEU A 17 -5.42 -1.27 3.65
N ILE A 18 -6.27 -0.81 2.73
CA ILE A 18 -7.72 -0.69 2.93
C ILE A 18 -8.41 -2.02 2.56
N GLY A 19 -7.96 -2.67 1.49
CA GLY A 19 -8.50 -3.93 1.02
C GLY A 19 -7.69 -4.51 -0.13
N TYR A 20 -8.08 -5.69 -0.59
CA TYR A 20 -7.48 -6.36 -1.73
C TYR A 20 -8.51 -7.22 -2.45
N CYS A 21 -8.27 -7.50 -3.73
CA CYS A 21 -8.97 -8.52 -4.50
C CYS A 21 -7.96 -9.60 -4.89
N CYS A 22 -8.33 -10.86 -4.73
CA CYS A 22 -7.51 -12.01 -5.11
C CYS A 22 -8.44 -13.08 -5.66
N GLU A 23 -8.98 -12.82 -6.85
CA GLU A 23 -9.87 -13.73 -7.56
C GLU A 23 -9.17 -14.21 -8.82
N ASP A 24 -9.04 -15.53 -8.98
CA ASP A 24 -8.34 -16.17 -10.11
C ASP A 24 -6.95 -15.56 -10.41
N GLU A 25 -6.81 -14.91 -11.56
CA GLU A 25 -5.59 -14.24 -12.01
C GLU A 25 -5.57 -12.74 -11.64
N GLU A 26 -6.71 -12.19 -11.20
CA GLU A 26 -6.88 -10.78 -10.85
C GLU A 26 -6.43 -10.50 -9.41
N ARG A 27 -5.37 -9.68 -9.30
CA ARG A 27 -4.76 -9.30 -8.02
C ARG A 27 -4.70 -7.80 -7.89
N LEU A 28 -5.53 -7.26 -7.01
CA LEU A 28 -5.65 -5.82 -6.78
C LEU A 28 -5.34 -5.51 -5.31
N LEU A 29 -4.66 -4.40 -5.08
CA LEU A 29 -4.38 -3.86 -3.74
C LEU A 29 -4.96 -2.45 -3.66
N VAL A 30 -5.73 -2.20 -2.60
CA VAL A 30 -6.35 -0.90 -2.35
C VAL A 30 -5.66 -0.26 -1.15
N TYR A 31 -4.89 0.79 -1.41
CA TYR A 31 -4.18 1.57 -0.39
C TYR A 31 -4.86 2.89 -0.11
N GLU A 32 -4.51 3.51 1.02
CA GLU A 32 -4.74 4.94 1.17
C GLU A 32 -3.99 5.74 0.09
N PHE A 33 -4.62 6.80 -0.40
CA PHE A 33 -4.01 7.63 -1.44
C PHE A 33 -2.95 8.55 -0.85
N MET A 34 -1.75 8.51 -1.44
CA MET A 34 -0.61 9.34 -1.05
C MET A 34 -0.43 10.47 -2.08
N PRO A 35 -1.04 11.66 -1.90
CA PRO A 35 -1.12 12.70 -2.93
C PRO A 35 0.24 13.26 -3.35
N ARG A 36 1.27 13.10 -2.50
CA ARG A 36 2.62 13.58 -2.78
C ARG A 36 3.47 12.55 -3.54
N GLY A 37 3.00 11.33 -3.76
CA GLY A 37 3.79 10.28 -4.43
C GLY A 37 4.95 9.74 -3.57
N SER A 38 5.90 9.06 -4.21
CA SER A 38 7.01 8.36 -3.53
C SER A 38 8.06 9.30 -2.94
N LEU A 39 8.74 8.88 -1.87
CA LEU A 39 9.83 9.64 -1.26
C LEU A 39 10.99 9.87 -2.25
N GLU A 40 11.29 8.90 -3.12
CA GLU A 40 12.28 9.04 -4.19
C GLU A 40 12.01 10.28 -5.05
N ASN A 41 10.73 10.54 -5.38
CA ASN A 41 10.34 11.71 -6.16
C ASN A 41 10.60 13.04 -5.43
N HIS A 42 10.70 13.03 -4.10
CA HIS A 42 10.98 14.24 -3.33
C HIS A 42 12.46 14.45 -3.06
N LEU A 43 13.26 13.38 -3.10
CA LEU A 43 14.67 13.43 -2.73
C LEU A 43 15.62 13.44 -3.92
N PHE A 44 15.25 12.79 -5.03
CA PHE A 44 16.18 12.50 -6.14
C PHE A 44 15.66 12.92 -7.52
N LYS A 45 14.55 13.67 -7.59
CA LYS A 45 14.09 14.35 -8.81
C LYS A 45 14.67 15.74 -8.94
#